data_AF-V4Y795-F1
#
_entry.id   AF-V4Y795-F1
#
_cell.length_a   1.000
_cell.length_b   1.000
_cell.length_c   1.000
_cell.angle_alpha   90.00
_cell.angle_beta   90.00
_cell.angle_gamma   90.00
#
_symmetry.space_group_name_H-M   'P 1'
#
loop_
_entity.id
_entity.type
_entity.pdbx_description
1 polymer ?
#
loop_
_entity_poly.entity_id
_entity_poly.type
_entity_poly.pdbx_seq_one_letter_code
_entity_poly.pdbx_strand_id
1 'polypeptide(L)'
;MRVYEVGDGPAEVAIVVAIHGDEPCGVRAVERLIAEEPSVERSVKFVVANEEALEADQRYLDEDLNRAFPGDPDADTHEGRLASRVAAELTGCTTLSIHSTQSFAEPFAVMQSLDEVARAVCPHLPVEFLVQTDEFAEGRLVGHPHTIEVESGLQGTDEAAENAYWLSRAFLAATGALSPPTSDDVVDVGGRQDVDVYRLTEELAKPDADSYEVLVRNFERVESGETWARVDGNPIRAEEPFVPVLVSARGYENQFGYAATHVGSVN
;
A
#
# COMPACT_ATOMS: atom_id res chain seq x y z
N MET A 1 15.95 -6.24 9.15
CA MET A 1 15.61 -6.32 7.72
C MET A 1 16.17 -7.60 7.16
N ARG A 2 15.32 -8.34 6.45
CA ARG A 2 15.67 -9.61 5.82
C ARG A 2 15.36 -9.54 4.34
N VAL A 3 16.28 -10.07 3.53
CA VAL A 3 16.17 -10.09 2.07
C VAL A 3 16.26 -11.54 1.60
N TYR A 4 15.31 -11.94 0.77
CA TYR A 4 15.31 -13.22 0.07
C TYR A 4 15.34 -12.96 -1.43
N GLU A 5 16.16 -13.71 -2.16
CA GLU A 5 16.23 -13.62 -3.62
C GLU A 5 15.91 -14.98 -4.23
N VAL A 6 15.09 -14.97 -5.29
CA VAL A 6 14.73 -16.15 -6.06
C VAL A 6 15.04 -15.87 -7.52
N GLY A 7 15.72 -16.79 -8.21
CA GLY A 7 16.15 -16.65 -9.61
C GLY A 7 17.66 -16.44 -9.79
N ASP A 8 18.10 -16.44 -11.05
CA ASP A 8 19.50 -16.30 -11.42
C ASP A 8 19.81 -14.87 -11.92
N GLY A 9 20.70 -14.16 -11.22
CA GLY A 9 21.12 -12.80 -11.59
C GLY A 9 20.47 -11.70 -10.76
N PRO A 10 20.76 -10.41 -11.07
CA PRO A 10 20.24 -9.29 -10.28
C PRO A 10 18.72 -9.23 -10.33
N ALA A 11 18.09 -8.99 -9.18
CA ALA A 11 16.64 -8.82 -9.10
C ALA A 11 16.20 -7.56 -9.86
N GLU A 12 15.15 -7.71 -10.67
CA GLU A 12 14.52 -6.61 -11.43
C GLU A 12 13.11 -6.30 -10.90
N VAL A 13 12.60 -7.16 -10.01
CA VAL A 13 11.29 -7.08 -9.39
C VAL A 13 11.46 -7.27 -7.89
N ALA A 14 10.80 -6.43 -7.09
CA ALA A 14 10.85 -6.49 -5.64
C ALA A 14 9.45 -6.48 -5.02
N ILE A 15 9.27 -7.24 -3.94
CA ILE A 15 8.12 -7.11 -3.03
C ILE A 15 8.65 -6.71 -1.66
N VAL A 16 8.12 -5.62 -1.11
CA VAL A 16 8.49 -5.08 0.19
C VAL A 16 7.29 -5.18 1.11
N VAL A 17 7.55 -5.69 2.31
CA VAL A 17 6.54 -5.91 3.35
C VAL A 17 7.08 -5.48 4.71
N ALA A 18 6.18 -5.33 5.69
CA ALA A 18 6.52 -4.86 7.03
C ALA A 18 7.25 -3.50 7.02
N ILE A 19 6.78 -2.56 6.19
CA ILE A 19 7.14 -1.15 6.36
C ILE A 19 6.63 -0.66 7.71
N HIS A 20 5.39 -1.03 8.05
CA HIS A 20 4.85 -0.94 9.40
C HIS A 20 4.85 -2.33 10.05
N GLY A 21 5.34 -2.43 11.28
CA GLY A 21 5.49 -3.72 11.96
C GLY A 21 4.17 -4.35 12.42
N ASP A 22 3.12 -3.57 12.60
CA ASP A 22 1.78 -4.00 13.00
C ASP A 22 0.91 -4.46 11.80
N GLU A 23 1.47 -4.55 10.59
CA GLU A 23 0.80 -4.97 9.36
C GLU A 23 1.38 -6.31 8.84
N PRO A 24 1.09 -7.45 9.48
CA PRO A 24 1.73 -8.74 9.17
C PRO A 24 1.24 -9.42 7.88
N CYS A 25 0.22 -8.87 7.21
CA CYS A 25 -0.42 -9.47 6.03
C CYS A 25 0.57 -9.77 4.90
N GLY A 26 1.40 -8.80 4.55
CA GLY A 26 2.43 -8.93 3.52
C GLY A 26 3.50 -9.96 3.89
N VAL A 27 3.90 -10.02 5.16
CA VAL A 27 4.89 -11.00 5.64
C VAL A 27 4.37 -12.43 5.46
N ARG A 28 3.13 -12.70 5.88
CA ARG A 28 2.49 -14.01 5.71
C ARG A 28 2.40 -14.41 4.24
N ALA A 29 2.06 -13.46 3.37
CA ALA A 29 1.98 -13.67 1.92
C ALA A 29 3.36 -14.04 1.33
N VAL A 30 4.41 -13.28 1.68
CA VAL A 30 5.78 -13.53 1.22
C VAL A 30 6.33 -14.86 1.75
N GLU A 31 6.11 -15.19 3.01
CA GLU A 31 6.53 -16.47 3.59
C GLU A 31 5.86 -17.65 2.89
N ARG A 32 4.55 -17.54 2.60
CA ARG A 32 3.82 -18.54 1.82
C ARG A 32 4.39 -18.68 0.41
N LEU A 33 4.65 -17.58 -0.29
CA LEU A 33 5.24 -17.60 -1.62
C LEU A 33 6.62 -18.24 -1.64
N ILE A 34 7.50 -17.90 -0.69
CA ILE A 34 8.84 -18.49 -0.61
C ILE A 34 8.75 -19.99 -0.32
N ALA A 35 7.85 -20.41 0.56
CA ALA A 35 7.65 -21.82 0.90
C ALA A 35 7.10 -22.66 -0.27
N GLU A 36 6.45 -22.02 -1.26
CA GLU A 36 6.00 -22.67 -2.50
C GLU A 36 7.15 -22.92 -3.50
N GLU A 37 8.36 -22.41 -3.23
CA GLU A 37 9.56 -22.53 -4.09
C GLU A 37 9.25 -22.19 -5.56
N PRO A 38 8.78 -20.97 -5.86
CA PRO A 38 8.23 -20.63 -7.16
C PRO A 38 9.32 -20.66 -8.23
N SER A 39 8.99 -21.26 -9.37
CA SER A 39 9.81 -21.15 -10.57
C SER A 39 9.61 -19.75 -11.17
N VAL A 40 10.64 -18.92 -11.10
CA VAL A 40 10.61 -17.55 -11.61
C VAL A 40 11.32 -17.45 -12.97
N GLU A 41 10.78 -16.64 -13.87
CA GLU A 41 11.38 -16.32 -15.18
C GLU A 41 12.36 -15.14 -15.10
N ARG A 42 12.23 -14.33 -14.04
CA ARG A 42 13.08 -13.17 -13.73
C ARG A 42 13.42 -13.19 -12.24
N SER A 43 14.61 -12.74 -11.87
CA SER A 43 15.00 -12.68 -10.46
C SER A 43 14.09 -11.74 -9.67
N VAL A 44 13.58 -12.24 -8.55
CA VAL A 44 12.67 -11.53 -7.62
C VAL A 44 13.34 -11.38 -6.27
N LYS A 45 13.23 -10.19 -5.69
CA LYS A 45 13.63 -9.89 -4.33
C LYS A 45 12.41 -9.76 -3.42
N PHE A 46 12.45 -10.38 -2.26
CA PHE A 46 11.47 -10.18 -1.19
C PHE A 46 12.17 -9.53 0.00
N VAL A 47 11.67 -8.37 0.44
CA VAL A 47 12.24 -7.58 1.52
C VAL A 47 11.24 -7.50 2.68
N VAL A 48 11.61 -8.06 3.82
CA VAL A 48 10.93 -7.81 5.10
C VAL A 48 11.66 -6.66 5.76
N ALA A 49 11.06 -5.47 5.71
CA ALA A 49 11.73 -4.21 6.03
C ALA A 49 12.01 -4.05 7.53
N ASN A 50 10.99 -3.78 8.33
CA ASN A 50 11.12 -3.46 9.75
C ASN A 50 10.83 -4.67 10.66
N GLU A 51 11.74 -5.65 10.65
CA GLU A 51 11.62 -6.85 11.51
C GLU A 51 11.54 -6.52 13.00
N GLU A 52 12.22 -5.46 13.46
CA GLU A 52 12.22 -5.10 14.88
C GLU A 52 10.86 -4.55 15.32
N ALA A 53 10.23 -3.70 14.50
CA ALA A 53 8.86 -3.24 14.75
C ALA A 53 7.84 -4.39 14.62
N LEU A 54 8.05 -5.31 13.67
CA LEU A 54 7.23 -6.51 13.50
C LEU A 54 7.29 -7.43 14.72
N GLU A 55 8.49 -7.68 15.26
CA GLU A 55 8.67 -8.46 16.50
C GLU A 55 8.03 -7.78 17.72
N ALA A 56 7.97 -6.45 17.72
CA ALA A 56 7.33 -5.66 18.76
C ALA A 56 5.81 -5.52 18.61
N ASP A 57 5.23 -5.96 17.49
CA ASP A 57 3.82 -5.70 17.10
C ASP A 57 3.48 -4.20 17.18
N GLN A 58 4.38 -3.37 16.65
CA GLN A 58 4.26 -1.91 16.63
C GLN A 58 4.43 -1.39 15.22
N ARG A 59 3.75 -0.29 14.91
CA ARG A 59 3.89 0.39 13.62
C ARG A 59 5.35 0.74 13.30
N TYR A 60 6.06 1.30 14.28
CA TYR A 60 7.47 1.67 14.21
C TYR A 60 8.05 1.77 15.64
N LEU A 61 9.38 1.93 15.75
CA LEU A 61 10.09 2.06 17.03
C LEU A 61 10.48 3.51 17.36
N ASP A 62 11.19 4.20 16.47
CA ASP A 62 11.65 5.58 16.71
C ASP A 62 10.82 6.60 15.92
N GLU A 63 10.60 6.36 14.62
CA GLU A 63 9.78 7.21 13.74
C GLU A 63 9.11 6.38 12.63
N ASP A 64 8.07 6.91 11.99
CA ASP A 64 7.36 6.17 10.93
C ASP A 64 8.28 5.95 9.70
N LEU A 65 8.61 4.69 9.41
CA LEU A 65 9.46 4.31 8.28
C LEU A 65 8.93 4.84 6.95
N ASN A 66 7.60 4.85 6.76
CA ASN A 66 6.98 5.37 5.53
C ASN A 66 6.95 6.91 5.47
N ARG A 67 7.68 7.59 6.36
CA ARG A 67 7.95 9.04 6.34
C ARG A 67 9.45 9.36 6.32
N ALA A 68 10.29 8.33 6.39
CA ALA A 68 11.73 8.48 6.51
C ALA A 68 12.46 8.34 5.16
N PHE A 69 11.79 8.06 4.03
CA PHE A 69 12.45 7.86 2.74
C PHE A 69 12.96 9.18 2.15
N PRO A 70 14.16 9.20 1.52
CA PRO A 70 15.03 8.06 1.18
C PRO A 70 15.97 7.60 2.32
N GLY A 71 15.87 8.19 3.50
CA GLY A 71 16.67 7.85 4.68
C GLY A 71 18.08 8.41 4.67
N ASP A 72 18.80 8.16 5.76
CA ASP A 72 20.20 8.50 5.93
C ASP A 72 20.91 7.32 6.64
N PRO A 73 21.98 6.73 6.05
CA PRO A 73 22.70 5.61 6.68
C PRO A 73 23.30 5.97 8.03
N ASP A 74 23.53 7.26 8.30
CA ASP A 74 24.08 7.79 9.54
C ASP A 74 23.00 8.43 10.44
N ALA A 75 21.70 8.26 10.13
CA ALA A 75 20.61 8.76 10.97
C ALA A 75 20.70 8.24 12.42
N ASP A 76 20.23 9.04 13.38
CA ASP A 76 20.17 8.64 14.79
C ASP A 76 19.07 7.59 15.05
N THR A 77 17.97 7.64 14.30
CA THR A 77 16.81 6.74 14.39
C THR A 77 17.04 5.40 13.71
N HIS A 78 16.40 4.35 14.20
CA HIS A 78 16.36 3.05 13.55
C HIS A 78 15.75 3.13 12.15
N GLU A 79 14.56 3.72 12.03
CA GLU A 79 13.85 3.82 10.76
C GLU A 79 14.56 4.72 9.74
N GLY A 80 15.21 5.81 10.15
CA GLY A 80 16.00 6.65 9.24
C GLY A 80 17.15 5.89 8.56
N ARG A 81 17.88 5.06 9.33
CA ARG A 81 18.91 4.16 8.77
C ARG A 81 18.31 3.05 7.93
N LEU A 82 17.16 2.52 8.36
CA LEU A 82 16.47 1.44 7.65
C LEU A 82 15.94 1.91 6.29
N ALA A 83 15.36 3.10 6.19
CA ALA A 83 14.89 3.69 4.94
C ALA A 83 16.00 3.75 3.87
N SER A 84 17.21 4.17 4.27
CA SER A 84 18.37 4.19 3.38
C SER A 84 18.74 2.79 2.87
N ARG A 85 18.71 1.79 3.74
CA ARG A 85 18.98 0.39 3.36
C ARG A 85 17.89 -0.16 2.44
N VAL A 86 16.62 0.08 2.73
CA VAL A 86 15.50 -0.36 1.89
C VAL A 86 15.61 0.29 0.51
N ALA A 87 15.80 1.60 0.42
CA ALA A 87 15.95 2.30 -0.87
C ALA A 87 17.12 1.74 -1.72
N ALA A 88 18.25 1.42 -1.07
CA ALA A 88 19.38 0.78 -1.75
C ALA A 88 19.02 -0.60 -2.32
N GLU A 89 18.28 -1.43 -1.57
CA GLU A 89 17.86 -2.76 -2.02
C GLU A 89 16.89 -2.73 -3.21
N LEU A 90 16.10 -1.65 -3.34
CA LEU A 90 15.08 -1.48 -4.38
C LEU A 90 15.60 -0.78 -5.63
N THR A 91 16.85 -0.34 -5.63
CA THR A 91 17.44 0.34 -6.78
C THR A 91 17.42 -0.58 -8.01
N GLY A 92 16.77 -0.10 -9.08
CA GLY A 92 16.64 -0.85 -10.34
C GLY A 92 15.50 -1.86 -10.38
N CYS A 93 14.69 -1.97 -9.32
CA CYS A 93 13.53 -2.86 -9.27
C CYS A 93 12.22 -2.14 -9.59
N THR A 94 11.31 -2.80 -10.29
CA THR A 94 9.87 -2.49 -10.16
C THR A 94 9.38 -3.09 -8.85
N THR A 95 8.77 -2.28 -7.99
CA THR A 95 8.52 -2.64 -6.59
C THR A 95 7.03 -2.66 -6.26
N LEU A 96 6.58 -3.70 -5.56
CA LEU A 96 5.30 -3.73 -4.86
C LEU A 96 5.54 -3.55 -3.35
N SER A 97 5.00 -2.51 -2.73
CA SER A 97 4.95 -2.39 -1.26
C SER A 97 3.56 -2.80 -0.78
N ILE A 98 3.48 -3.70 0.20
CA ILE A 98 2.20 -4.19 0.71
C ILE A 98 1.94 -3.62 2.11
N HIS A 99 0.78 -2.99 2.24
CA HIS A 99 0.24 -2.41 3.45
C HIS A 99 -1.12 -3.02 3.80
N SER A 100 -1.62 -2.69 4.98
CA SER A 100 -3.03 -2.89 5.35
C SER A 100 -3.53 -1.68 6.13
N THR A 101 -4.85 -1.48 6.13
CA THR A 101 -5.47 -0.27 6.65
C THR A 101 -6.52 -0.57 7.71
N GLN A 102 -6.92 0.44 8.48
CA GLN A 102 -8.06 0.36 9.40
C GLN A 102 -9.35 0.95 8.79
N SER A 103 -9.32 1.41 7.54
CA SER A 103 -10.37 2.24 6.95
C SER A 103 -11.25 1.53 5.91
N PHE A 104 -10.76 0.47 5.29
CA PHE A 104 -11.38 -0.13 4.10
C PHE A 104 -10.99 -1.62 4.01
N ALA A 105 -11.93 -2.47 3.61
CA ALA A 105 -11.74 -3.92 3.64
C ALA A 105 -11.24 -4.51 2.32
N GLU A 106 -11.59 -3.85 1.23
CA GLU A 106 -11.26 -4.27 -0.12
C GLU A 106 -9.88 -3.74 -0.53
N PRO A 107 -9.10 -4.52 -1.31
CA PRO A 107 -7.78 -4.10 -1.73
C PRO A 107 -7.81 -2.99 -2.77
N PHE A 108 -6.85 -2.06 -2.68
CA PHE A 108 -6.66 -1.00 -3.66
C PHE A 108 -5.18 -0.63 -3.84
N ALA A 109 -4.84 -0.05 -4.99
CA ALA A 109 -3.49 0.39 -5.31
C ALA A 109 -3.30 1.87 -4.98
N VAL A 110 -2.07 2.25 -4.66
CA VAL A 110 -1.64 3.62 -4.39
C VAL A 110 -0.34 3.89 -5.14
N MET A 111 -0.30 5.00 -5.87
CA MET A 111 0.88 5.39 -6.67
C MET A 111 1.07 6.90 -6.63
N GLN A 112 2.32 7.35 -6.76
CA GLN A 112 2.61 8.77 -6.84
C GLN A 112 2.01 9.38 -8.11
N SER A 113 2.19 8.73 -9.26
CA SER A 113 1.72 9.23 -10.55
C SER A 113 1.28 8.10 -11.47
N LEU A 114 0.39 8.43 -12.42
CA LEU A 114 -0.04 7.50 -13.47
C LEU A 114 0.99 7.46 -14.61
N ASP A 115 2.07 6.71 -14.40
CA ASP A 115 3.13 6.48 -15.38
C ASP A 115 2.87 5.22 -16.24
N GLU A 116 3.88 4.80 -17.00
CA GLU A 116 3.78 3.58 -17.84
C GLU A 116 3.71 2.31 -16.98
N VAL A 117 4.35 2.29 -15.81
CA VAL A 117 4.30 1.15 -14.87
C VAL A 117 2.89 1.00 -14.31
N ALA A 118 2.27 2.10 -13.89
CA ALA A 118 0.89 2.10 -13.41
C ALA A 118 -0.07 1.45 -14.40
N ARG A 119 0.01 1.85 -15.68
CA ARG A 119 -0.84 1.34 -16.77
C ARG A 119 -0.52 -0.09 -17.16
N ALA A 120 0.74 -0.51 -17.02
CA ALA A 120 1.17 -1.85 -17.37
C ALA A 120 0.83 -2.89 -16.28
N VAL A 121 0.75 -2.47 -15.01
CA VAL A 121 0.63 -3.40 -13.88
C VAL A 121 -0.73 -3.33 -13.20
N CYS A 122 -1.27 -2.14 -12.90
CA CYS A 122 -2.49 -2.01 -12.09
C CYS A 122 -3.72 -2.74 -12.67
N PRO A 123 -3.99 -2.72 -14.00
CA PRO A 123 -5.12 -3.45 -14.57
C PRO A 123 -5.06 -4.98 -14.40
N HIS A 124 -3.92 -5.53 -13.99
CA HIS A 124 -3.71 -6.94 -13.72
C HIS A 124 -3.74 -7.29 -12.24
N LEU A 125 -3.81 -6.30 -11.35
CA LEU A 125 -3.93 -6.53 -9.92
C LEU A 125 -5.41 -6.73 -9.54
N PRO A 126 -5.71 -7.58 -8.54
CA PRO A 126 -7.07 -7.73 -8.01
C PRO A 126 -7.46 -6.52 -7.14
N VAL A 127 -7.59 -5.34 -7.77
CA VAL A 127 -7.96 -4.08 -7.13
C VAL A 127 -9.04 -3.38 -7.94
N GLU A 128 -9.98 -2.72 -7.26
CA GLU A 128 -11.02 -1.92 -7.91
C GLU A 128 -10.59 -0.46 -8.10
N PHE A 129 -9.74 0.04 -7.19
CA PHE A 129 -9.36 1.44 -7.12
C PHE A 129 -7.85 1.63 -7.20
N LEU A 130 -7.45 2.74 -7.84
CA LEU A 130 -6.09 3.27 -7.84
C LEU A 130 -6.10 4.70 -7.31
N VAL A 131 -5.31 4.95 -6.27
CA VAL A 131 -5.15 6.27 -5.67
C VAL A 131 -3.88 6.93 -6.18
N GLN A 132 -4.02 8.06 -6.86
CA GLN A 132 -2.91 8.93 -7.25
C GLN A 132 -2.62 9.94 -6.14
N THR A 133 -1.43 9.86 -5.54
CA THR A 133 -1.07 10.70 -4.39
C THR A 133 -0.38 12.02 -4.76
N ASP A 134 0.23 12.13 -5.94
CA ASP A 134 0.94 13.33 -6.40
C ASP A 134 1.90 13.90 -5.32
N GLU A 135 1.62 15.09 -4.80
CA GLU A 135 2.45 15.78 -3.80
C GLU A 135 2.41 15.13 -2.41
N PHE A 136 1.38 14.33 -2.10
CA PHE A 136 1.23 13.65 -0.80
C PHE A 136 2.20 12.45 -0.61
N ALA A 137 3.03 12.15 -1.63
CA ALA A 137 4.03 11.08 -1.62
C ALA A 137 5.36 11.47 -0.95
N GLU A 138 5.59 12.73 -0.60
CA GLU A 138 6.87 13.19 -0.05
C GLU A 138 7.24 12.42 1.23
N GLY A 139 8.50 11.95 1.30
CA GLY A 139 9.03 11.17 2.43
C GLY A 139 8.58 9.70 2.47
N ARG A 140 7.74 9.24 1.52
CA ARG A 140 7.17 7.89 1.50
C ARG A 140 7.81 6.98 0.46
N LEU A 141 7.65 5.67 0.64
CA LEU A 141 8.14 4.67 -0.29
C LEU A 141 7.43 4.76 -1.66
N VAL A 142 6.14 5.10 -1.71
CA VAL A 142 5.42 5.35 -2.98
C VAL A 142 6.08 6.42 -3.87
N GLY A 143 6.85 7.34 -3.28
CA GLY A 143 7.63 8.34 -4.01
C GLY A 143 8.93 7.80 -4.62
N HIS A 144 9.33 6.57 -4.29
CA HIS A 144 10.49 5.92 -4.88
C HIS A 144 10.17 5.46 -6.32
N PRO A 145 11.10 5.59 -7.29
CA PRO A 145 10.87 5.21 -8.68
C PRO A 145 10.31 3.79 -8.83
N HIS A 146 9.33 3.65 -9.75
CA HIS A 146 8.71 2.38 -10.12
C HIS A 146 8.11 1.57 -8.96
N THR A 147 7.58 2.27 -7.96
CA THR A 147 6.91 1.67 -6.80
C THR A 147 5.40 1.75 -6.92
N ILE A 148 4.74 0.63 -6.67
CA ILE A 148 3.30 0.50 -6.50
C ILE A 148 3.08 0.11 -5.05
N GLU A 149 2.33 0.90 -4.29
CA GLU A 149 1.86 0.45 -2.98
C GLU A 149 0.46 -0.15 -3.12
N VAL A 150 0.13 -1.11 -2.27
CA VAL A 150 -1.21 -1.67 -2.18
C VAL A 150 -1.65 -1.72 -0.73
N GLU A 151 -2.90 -1.36 -0.50
CA GLU A 151 -3.60 -1.62 0.75
C GLU A 151 -4.36 -2.92 0.58
N SER A 152 -4.03 -3.94 1.35
CA SER A 152 -4.54 -5.30 1.18
C SER A 152 -5.88 -5.57 1.90
N GLY A 153 -6.37 -4.60 2.67
CA GLY A 153 -7.62 -4.68 3.42
C GLY A 153 -7.44 -4.37 4.90
N LEU A 154 -8.35 -4.88 5.74
CA LEU A 154 -8.35 -4.59 7.17
C LEU A 154 -7.15 -5.22 7.90
N GLN A 155 -6.37 -4.37 8.57
CA GLN A 155 -5.20 -4.75 9.36
C GLN A 155 -5.50 -5.87 10.36
N GLY A 156 -4.60 -6.85 10.43
CA GLY A 156 -4.68 -7.99 11.35
C GLY A 156 -5.67 -9.10 10.95
N THR A 157 -6.39 -8.95 9.83
CA THR A 157 -7.33 -9.98 9.34
C THR A 157 -6.65 -11.04 8.48
N ASP A 158 -7.21 -12.26 8.47
CA ASP A 158 -6.77 -13.31 7.56
C ASP A 158 -7.10 -12.98 6.09
N GLU A 159 -8.18 -12.23 5.86
CA GLU A 159 -8.58 -11.75 4.53
C GLU A 159 -7.52 -10.81 3.94
N ALA A 160 -6.97 -9.88 4.72
CA ALA A 160 -5.86 -9.04 4.27
C ALA A 160 -4.61 -9.86 3.88
N ALA A 161 -4.32 -10.94 4.61
CA ALA A 161 -3.20 -11.84 4.27
C ALA A 161 -3.45 -12.63 2.97
N GLU A 162 -4.68 -13.10 2.74
CA GLU A 162 -5.04 -13.75 1.47
C GLU A 162 -5.00 -12.76 0.30
N ASN A 163 -5.53 -11.55 0.48
CA ASN A 163 -5.44 -10.48 -0.51
C ASN A 163 -3.98 -10.15 -0.84
N ALA A 164 -3.12 -9.99 0.18
CA ALA A 164 -1.69 -9.75 0.00
C ALA A 164 -1.00 -10.86 -0.83
N TYR A 165 -1.38 -12.13 -0.63
CA TYR A 165 -0.88 -13.25 -1.43
C TYR A 165 -1.28 -13.13 -2.90
N TRP A 166 -2.57 -12.88 -3.18
CA TRP A 166 -3.05 -12.75 -4.55
C TRP A 166 -2.52 -11.50 -5.25
N LEU A 167 -2.42 -10.37 -4.55
CA LEU A 167 -1.77 -9.15 -5.03
C LEU A 167 -0.30 -9.41 -5.41
N SER A 168 0.44 -10.12 -4.55
CA SER A 168 1.83 -10.50 -4.82
C SER A 168 1.94 -11.37 -6.08
N ARG A 169 1.09 -12.39 -6.21
CA ARG A 169 1.09 -13.27 -7.40
C ARG A 169 0.73 -12.53 -8.67
N ALA A 170 -0.30 -11.69 -8.62
CA ALA A 170 -0.75 -10.89 -9.75
C ALA A 170 0.34 -9.91 -10.20
N PHE A 171 1.00 -9.25 -9.25
CA PHE A 171 2.13 -8.36 -9.52
C PHE A 171 3.31 -9.09 -10.17
N LEU A 172 3.70 -10.26 -9.64
CA LEU A 172 4.77 -11.06 -10.21
C LEU A 172 4.41 -11.57 -11.62
N ALA A 173 3.16 -11.91 -11.88
CA ALA A 173 2.71 -12.27 -13.23
C ALA A 173 2.71 -11.07 -14.18
N ALA A 174 2.20 -9.91 -13.75
CA ALA A 174 2.15 -8.68 -14.53
C ALA A 174 3.54 -8.14 -14.91
N THR A 175 4.54 -8.37 -14.05
CA THR A 175 5.95 -8.03 -14.31
C THR A 175 6.71 -9.12 -15.08
N GLY A 176 6.04 -10.24 -15.42
CA GLY A 176 6.64 -11.37 -16.11
C GLY A 176 7.65 -12.16 -15.27
N ALA A 177 7.67 -11.99 -13.95
CA ALA A 177 8.48 -12.77 -13.04
C ALA A 177 7.89 -14.17 -12.79
N LEU A 178 6.57 -14.30 -12.84
CA LEU A 178 5.87 -15.59 -12.82
C LEU A 178 5.12 -15.81 -14.14
N SER A 179 5.11 -17.06 -14.61
CA SER A 179 4.19 -17.47 -15.67
C SER A 179 2.74 -17.31 -15.20
N PRO A 180 1.82 -16.81 -16.05
CA PRO A 180 0.40 -16.78 -15.72
C PRO A 180 -0.11 -18.21 -15.48
N PRO A 181 -1.07 -18.42 -14.56
CA PRO A 181 -1.61 -19.76 -14.30
C PRO A 181 -2.16 -20.38 -15.59
N THR A 182 -1.81 -21.64 -15.86
CA THR A 182 -2.38 -22.40 -16.97
C THR A 182 -3.87 -22.65 -16.74
N SER A 183 -4.64 -22.63 -17.82
CA SER A 183 -6.11 -22.51 -17.87
C SER A 183 -6.98 -23.52 -17.10
N ASP A 184 -6.40 -24.49 -16.41
CA ASP A 184 -7.14 -25.50 -15.63
C ASP A 184 -7.39 -25.09 -14.17
N ASP A 185 -6.74 -24.02 -13.67
CA ASP A 185 -6.82 -23.54 -12.28
C ASP A 185 -7.48 -22.15 -12.12
N VAL A 186 -8.25 -21.69 -13.11
CA VAL A 186 -8.72 -20.29 -13.17
C VAL A 186 -9.78 -19.98 -12.10
N VAL A 187 -9.32 -19.57 -10.91
CA VAL A 187 -9.75 -18.28 -10.37
C VAL A 187 -9.04 -17.24 -11.24
N ASP A 188 -9.80 -16.36 -11.87
CA ASP A 188 -9.26 -15.28 -12.72
C ASP A 188 -8.36 -14.37 -11.86
N VAL A 189 -7.05 -14.65 -11.82
CA VAL A 189 -6.08 -13.96 -10.93
C VAL A 189 -5.76 -12.54 -11.42
N GLY A 190 -6.54 -11.98 -12.35
CA GLY A 190 -6.34 -10.63 -12.88
C GLY A 190 -6.52 -10.56 -14.39
N GLY A 191 -7.73 -10.78 -14.88
CA GLY A 191 -8.14 -10.26 -16.18
C GLY A 191 -8.03 -8.74 -16.19
N ARG A 192 -7.82 -8.14 -17.37
CA ARG A 192 -7.85 -6.67 -17.52
C ARG A 192 -9.19 -6.15 -17.03
N GLN A 193 -9.18 -5.48 -15.89
CA GLN A 193 -10.33 -4.77 -15.34
C GLN A 193 -10.11 -3.27 -15.51
N ASP A 194 -11.20 -2.53 -15.71
CA ASP A 194 -11.17 -1.09 -15.57
C ASP A 194 -10.96 -0.78 -14.08
N VAL A 195 -9.83 -0.16 -13.73
CA VAL A 195 -9.51 0.27 -12.36
C VAL A 195 -9.81 1.76 -12.24
N ASP A 196 -10.74 2.13 -11.38
CA ASP A 196 -11.13 3.53 -11.17
C ASP A 196 -10.04 4.30 -10.43
N VAL A 197 -9.74 5.50 -10.91
CA VAL A 197 -8.64 6.33 -10.42
C VAL A 197 -9.17 7.51 -9.62
N TYR A 198 -8.66 7.65 -8.41
CA TYR A 198 -8.92 8.76 -7.51
C TYR A 198 -7.65 9.56 -7.26
N ARG A 199 -7.67 10.86 -7.53
CA ARG A 199 -6.56 11.76 -7.20
C ARG A 199 -6.80 12.41 -5.84
N LEU A 200 -5.84 12.29 -4.93
CA LEU A 200 -5.88 12.98 -3.64
C LEU A 200 -5.83 14.50 -3.84
N THR A 201 -6.62 15.23 -3.06
CA THR A 201 -6.73 16.68 -3.15
C THR A 201 -6.43 17.39 -1.84
N GLU A 202 -6.66 16.74 -0.69
CA GLU A 202 -6.52 17.38 0.62
C GLU A 202 -6.32 16.34 1.74
N GLU A 203 -5.53 16.70 2.75
CA GLU A 203 -5.47 16.00 4.03
C GLU A 203 -6.61 16.44 4.95
N LEU A 204 -7.44 15.49 5.37
CA LEU A 204 -8.55 15.75 6.28
C LEU A 204 -8.04 15.82 7.72
N ALA A 205 -7.83 17.03 8.22
CA ALA A 205 -7.29 17.27 9.54
C ALA A 205 -8.11 16.60 10.66
N LYS A 206 -7.41 16.03 11.64
CA LYS A 206 -8.00 15.43 12.85
C LYS A 206 -7.54 16.24 14.06
N PRO A 207 -8.41 17.15 14.57
CA PRO A 207 -8.06 17.99 15.70
C PRO A 207 -7.97 17.17 17.00
N ASP A 208 -7.14 17.60 17.94
CA ASP A 208 -7.04 16.97 19.27
C ASP A 208 -8.41 16.93 19.99
N ALA A 209 -8.84 15.72 20.35
CA ALA A 209 -10.12 15.44 20.99
C ALA A 209 -10.12 14.07 21.70
N ASP A 210 -11.13 13.85 22.56
CA ASP A 210 -11.29 12.63 23.34
C ASP A 210 -11.94 11.51 22.52
N SER A 211 -12.81 11.84 21.56
CA SER A 211 -13.46 10.84 20.70
C SER A 211 -13.65 11.25 19.25
N TYR A 212 -13.57 10.26 18.37
CA TYR A 212 -13.69 10.39 16.93
C TYR A 212 -14.66 9.35 16.38
N GLU A 213 -15.51 9.76 15.44
CA GLU A 213 -16.40 8.88 14.69
C GLU A 213 -16.32 9.24 13.21
N VAL A 214 -16.19 8.23 12.34
CA VAL A 214 -16.31 8.40 10.88
C VAL A 214 -17.65 7.82 10.46
N LEU A 215 -18.41 8.59 9.70
CA LEU A 215 -19.80 8.29 9.32
C LEU A 215 -19.97 7.95 7.84
N VAL A 216 -18.88 8.06 7.07
CA VAL A 216 -18.85 7.83 5.63
C VAL A 216 -18.03 6.59 5.30
N ARG A 217 -18.21 6.09 4.08
CA ARG A 217 -17.46 4.95 3.55
C ARG A 217 -16.42 5.45 2.57
N ASN A 218 -15.22 4.89 2.63
CA ASN A 218 -14.17 5.18 1.66
C ASN A 218 -14.65 4.85 0.23
N PHE A 219 -14.22 5.65 -0.74
CA PHE A 219 -14.61 5.58 -2.15
C PHE A 219 -16.09 5.87 -2.46
N GLU A 220 -16.93 6.21 -1.48
CA GLU A 220 -18.29 6.71 -1.70
C GLU A 220 -18.34 8.24 -1.60
N ARG A 221 -18.87 8.91 -2.62
CA ARG A 221 -18.92 10.38 -2.70
C ARG A 221 -19.74 10.99 -1.54
N VAL A 222 -19.16 11.99 -0.89
CA VAL A 222 -19.78 12.81 0.16
C VAL A 222 -20.23 14.14 -0.43
N GLU A 223 -21.46 14.55 -0.16
CA GLU A 223 -22.03 15.80 -0.69
C GLU A 223 -21.82 16.99 0.24
N SER A 224 -21.82 18.20 -0.31
CA SER A 224 -21.68 19.44 0.49
C SER A 224 -22.76 19.54 1.56
N GLY A 225 -22.36 19.85 2.78
CA GLY A 225 -23.21 19.92 3.97
C GLY A 225 -23.47 18.59 4.66
N GLU A 226 -23.11 17.45 4.05
CA GLU A 226 -23.20 16.13 4.66
C GLU A 226 -22.25 16.02 5.86
N THR A 227 -22.67 15.32 6.92
CA THR A 227 -21.82 15.08 8.09
C THR A 227 -21.00 13.83 7.85
N TRP A 228 -19.68 13.96 7.76
CA TRP A 228 -18.80 12.83 7.45
C TRP A 228 -18.02 12.29 8.65
N ALA A 229 -17.84 13.10 9.70
CA ALA A 229 -17.23 12.69 10.95
C ALA A 229 -17.84 13.41 12.17
N ARG A 230 -17.51 12.93 13.36
CA ARG A 230 -17.74 13.63 14.63
C ARG A 230 -16.47 13.67 15.45
N VAL A 231 -16.30 14.79 16.16
CA VAL A 231 -15.23 15.03 17.13
C VAL A 231 -15.88 15.46 18.44
N ASP A 232 -15.68 14.70 19.51
CA ASP A 232 -16.38 14.87 20.79
C ASP A 232 -17.91 14.99 20.63
N GLY A 233 -18.47 14.22 19.70
CA GLY A 233 -19.88 14.24 19.32
C GLY A 233 -20.31 15.41 18.41
N ASN A 234 -19.46 16.43 18.23
CA ASN A 234 -19.74 17.56 17.35
C ASN A 234 -19.58 17.15 15.87
N PRO A 235 -20.57 17.44 15.00
CA PRO A 235 -20.51 17.03 13.60
C PRO A 235 -19.50 17.88 12.81
N ILE A 236 -18.65 17.21 12.03
CA ILE A 236 -17.87 17.81 10.95
C ILE A 236 -18.64 17.60 9.64
N ARG A 237 -18.87 18.69 8.92
CA ARG A 237 -19.59 18.69 7.64
C ARG A 237 -18.65 18.95 6.48
N ALA A 238 -18.95 18.37 5.33
CA ALA A 238 -18.22 18.62 4.10
C ALA A 238 -18.51 20.05 3.63
N GLU A 239 -17.49 20.88 3.46
CA GLU A 239 -17.65 22.22 2.89
C GLU A 239 -17.94 22.10 1.39
N GLU A 240 -17.14 21.30 0.68
CA GLU A 240 -17.29 20.94 -0.72
C GLU A 240 -17.44 19.41 -0.88
N PRO A 241 -18.02 18.92 -1.99
CA PRO A 241 -18.12 17.48 -2.22
C PRO A 241 -16.75 16.84 -2.47
N PHE A 242 -16.53 15.65 -1.91
CA PHE A 242 -15.28 14.91 -2.07
C PHE A 242 -15.51 13.40 -2.02
N VAL A 243 -14.47 12.62 -2.32
CA VAL A 243 -14.44 11.17 -2.10
C VAL A 243 -13.44 10.86 -0.98
N PRO A 244 -13.87 10.26 0.15
CA PRO A 244 -12.99 9.88 1.25
C PRO A 244 -12.07 8.71 0.84
N VAL A 245 -10.78 8.84 1.11
CA VAL A 245 -9.76 7.81 0.91
C VAL A 245 -8.95 7.66 2.19
N LEU A 246 -8.76 6.42 2.65
CA LEU A 246 -8.11 6.10 3.92
C LEU A 246 -8.68 6.83 5.15
N VAL A 247 -9.94 7.23 5.09
CA VAL A 247 -10.64 7.94 6.17
C VAL A 247 -11.02 6.96 7.28
N SER A 248 -10.45 7.16 8.47
CA SER A 248 -10.74 6.37 9.66
C SER A 248 -10.57 7.17 10.94
N ALA A 249 -11.24 6.75 12.02
CA ALA A 249 -11.10 7.36 13.33
C ALA A 249 -9.78 6.99 14.04
N ARG A 250 -9.15 5.88 13.62
CA ARG A 250 -8.07 5.20 14.37
C ARG A 250 -6.81 4.87 13.55
N GLY A 251 -6.83 5.04 12.23
CA GLY A 251 -5.69 4.72 11.38
C GLY A 251 -4.53 5.70 11.53
N TYR A 252 -4.78 7.00 11.29
CA TYR A 252 -3.76 8.04 11.48
C TYR A 252 -3.90 8.74 12.84
N GLU A 253 -2.76 9.19 13.37
CA GLU A 253 -2.70 9.96 14.61
C GLU A 253 -3.31 11.36 14.42
N ASN A 254 -2.77 12.13 13.46
CA ASN A 254 -3.03 13.57 13.31
C ASN A 254 -3.98 13.95 12.17
N GLN A 255 -4.52 12.96 11.45
CA GLN A 255 -5.48 13.16 10.37
C GLN A 255 -6.55 12.07 10.36
N PHE A 256 -7.66 12.30 9.68
CA PHE A 256 -8.66 11.26 9.44
C PHE A 256 -8.27 10.41 8.23
N GLY A 257 -7.72 11.03 7.19
CA GLY A 257 -7.42 10.44 5.90
C GLY A 257 -7.35 11.54 4.85
N TYR A 258 -7.79 11.26 3.63
CA TYR A 258 -7.68 12.17 2.51
C TYR A 258 -9.03 12.40 1.84
N ALA A 259 -9.21 13.60 1.29
CA ALA A 259 -10.20 13.85 0.26
C ALA A 259 -9.59 13.58 -1.12
N ALA A 260 -10.41 13.09 -2.03
CA ALA A 260 -10.02 12.78 -3.39
C ALA A 260 -11.12 13.13 -4.41
N THR A 261 -10.73 13.11 -5.68
CA THR A 261 -11.64 13.25 -6.83
C THR A 261 -11.46 12.09 -7.80
N HIS A 262 -12.56 11.58 -8.34
CA HIS A 262 -12.51 10.58 -9.41
C HIS A 262 -12.04 11.24 -10.72
N VAL A 263 -10.99 10.69 -11.35
CA VAL A 263 -10.32 11.29 -12.52
C VAL A 263 -10.35 10.40 -13.77
N GLY A 264 -10.96 9.22 -13.72
CA GLY A 264 -11.09 8.28 -14.84
C GLY A 264 -10.70 6.86 -14.44
N SER A 265 -10.41 5.99 -15.40
CA SER A 265 -9.98 4.60 -15.15
C SER A 265 -8.72 4.22 -15.95
N VAL A 266 -8.06 3.13 -15.55
CA VAL A 266 -6.95 2.49 -16.29
C VAL A 266 -7.29 1.04 -16.65
N ASN A 267 -6.81 0.56 -17.79
CA ASN A 267 -7.17 -0.73 -18.40
C ASN A 267 -6.09 -1.30 -19.33
#